data_AF-A0A6G9Z8R5-F1
#
_entry.id   AF-A0A6G9Z8R5-F1
#
_cell.length_a   1.000
_cell.length_b   1.000
_cell.length_c   1.000
_cell.angle_alpha   90.00
_cell.angle_beta   90.00
_cell.angle_gamma   90.00
#
_symmetry.space_group_name_H-M   'P 1'
#
loop_
_entity.id
_entity.type
_entity.pdbx_description
1 polymer ?
#
loop_
_entity_poly.entity_id
_entity_poly.type
_entity_poly.pdbx_seq_one_letter_code
_entity_poly.pdbx_strand_id
1 'polypeptide(L)'
;MTPRLMAVSDVHVGHQGNKPVVEQIRAGSPEDWLILAGDVGERSDEIRWALETLRRRFAKVIWVPGNHELWTTAKDPVQMHGAARYDYLVSMCRDLDVLTPEDPFPVWEGAGAEEFGGAVTLAPMFVLYDYTWRPEGTYTKAEALAVARERNVVATDEFLLSSEPYLTRDAWCHARVQYTQRRLDALDAGTPIVMINHFPTVREPTRILFYPEFSLWCGTDLTADWHTRYNVVCSVYGHLHVPRTTYYDGVRFEEVSLGYPREWKRRGLPDPLLRQILPTPTYGPGELNQWGGHFKVTPRWRRPRRSCVGRRINAAGWPEPAVGASAVSLGALGDSTDRVPEMGIRSATSWHNSDAVDGHVMKRANSWMAQVLSLLSR
;
A
#
# COMPACT_ATOMS: atom_id res chain seq x y z
N MET A 1 -0.92 -6.72 33.09
CA MET A 1 -0.39 -6.93 31.73
C MET A 1 0.32 -5.64 31.36
N THR A 2 1.51 -5.71 30.75
CA THR A 2 2.31 -4.52 30.45
C THR A 2 1.77 -3.81 29.20
N PRO A 3 1.46 -2.49 29.25
CA PRO A 3 1.02 -1.73 28.08
C PRO A 3 2.09 -1.73 26.98
N ARG A 4 1.67 -1.86 25.72
CA ARG A 4 2.57 -1.85 24.57
C ARG A 4 2.05 -0.95 23.46
N LEU A 5 3.00 -0.36 22.74
CA LEU A 5 2.78 0.30 21.47
C LEU A 5 3.03 -0.73 20.36
N MET A 6 1.96 -1.12 19.67
CA MET A 6 1.99 -2.11 18.59
C MET A 6 1.80 -1.44 17.23
N ALA A 7 2.25 -2.06 16.15
CA ALA A 7 2.12 -1.53 14.80
C ALA A 7 1.80 -2.61 13.75
N VAL A 8 1.05 -2.20 12.72
CA VAL A 8 0.81 -2.95 11.48
C VAL A 8 0.51 -1.96 10.34
N SER A 9 0.76 -2.36 9.11
CA SER A 9 0.40 -1.61 7.90
C SER A 9 -0.05 -2.55 6.80
N ASP A 10 -0.51 -1.99 5.69
CA ASP A 10 -0.79 -2.74 4.46
C ASP A 10 -1.79 -3.88 4.71
N VAL A 11 -2.82 -3.60 5.52
CA VAL A 11 -3.82 -4.60 5.85
C VAL A 11 -4.80 -4.82 4.70
N HIS A 12 -4.95 -3.87 3.77
CA HIS A 12 -5.62 -4.07 2.48
C HIS A 12 -6.97 -4.79 2.58
N VAL A 13 -7.89 -4.30 3.44
CA VAL A 13 -9.10 -5.05 3.85
C VAL A 13 -10.07 -5.35 2.70
N GLY A 14 -10.00 -4.59 1.60
CA GLY A 14 -10.76 -4.85 0.37
C GLY A 14 -10.33 -6.13 -0.36
N HIS A 15 -9.12 -6.64 -0.10
CA HIS A 15 -8.65 -7.89 -0.68
C HIS A 15 -9.20 -9.11 0.06
N GLN A 16 -9.90 -9.97 -0.67
CA GLN A 16 -10.49 -11.19 -0.13
C GLN A 16 -9.45 -12.07 0.56
N GLY A 17 -9.59 -12.19 1.88
CA GLY A 17 -8.69 -12.94 2.76
C GLY A 17 -8.03 -12.10 3.85
N ASN A 18 -7.92 -10.78 3.68
CA ASN A 18 -7.33 -9.91 4.70
C ASN A 18 -8.33 -9.43 5.75
N LYS A 19 -9.61 -9.26 5.38
CA LYS A 19 -10.68 -8.88 6.34
C LYS A 19 -10.75 -9.80 7.58
N PRO A 20 -10.72 -11.15 7.44
CA PRO A 20 -10.66 -12.05 8.60
C PRO A 20 -9.39 -11.92 9.45
N VAL A 21 -8.26 -11.50 8.85
CA VAL A 21 -7.01 -11.26 9.59
C VAL A 21 -7.17 -10.04 10.49
N VAL A 22 -7.71 -8.94 9.97
CA VAL A 22 -8.02 -7.73 10.77
C VAL A 22 -9.05 -8.03 11.86
N GLU A 23 -10.03 -8.88 11.59
CA GLU A 23 -11.02 -9.33 12.59
C GLU A 23 -10.40 -10.09 13.76
N GLN A 24 -9.21 -10.67 13.62
CA GLN A 24 -8.49 -11.40 14.67
C GLN A 24 -7.55 -10.51 15.48
N ILE A 25 -7.17 -9.34 14.97
CA ILE A 25 -6.31 -8.40 15.71
C ILE A 25 -6.97 -8.03 17.05
N ARG A 26 -6.28 -8.27 18.15
CA ARG A 26 -6.67 -7.88 19.52
C ARG A 26 -5.46 -7.29 20.23
N ALA A 27 -5.71 -6.31 21.09
CA ALA A 27 -4.74 -5.90 22.08
C ALA A 27 -4.42 -7.06 23.04
N GLY A 28 -3.18 -7.12 23.51
CA GLY A 28 -2.80 -8.04 24.59
C GLY A 28 -3.03 -7.46 25.97
N SER A 29 -3.18 -6.14 26.09
CA SER A 29 -3.55 -5.40 27.30
C SER A 29 -4.64 -4.35 26.97
N PRO A 30 -5.59 -4.04 27.87
CA PRO A 30 -6.56 -2.96 27.63
C PRO A 30 -5.92 -1.59 27.43
N GLU A 31 -4.65 -1.43 27.80
CA GLU A 31 -3.86 -0.20 27.68
C GLU A 31 -3.00 -0.14 26.40
N ASP A 32 -3.02 -1.18 25.55
CA ASP A 32 -2.21 -1.20 24.33
C ASP A 32 -2.69 -0.14 23.33
N TRP A 33 -1.73 0.48 22.64
CA TRP A 33 -1.96 1.38 21.52
C TRP A 33 -1.62 0.67 20.21
N LEU A 34 -2.30 1.04 19.12
CA LEU A 34 -2.04 0.51 17.79
C LEU A 34 -1.70 1.62 16.79
N ILE A 35 -0.60 1.44 16.09
CA ILE A 35 -0.21 2.21 14.91
C ILE A 35 -0.70 1.45 13.66
N LEU A 36 -1.45 2.14 12.80
CA LEU A 36 -1.84 1.73 11.45
C LEU A 36 -1.06 2.57 10.44
N ALA A 37 0.05 2.02 9.95
CA ALA A 37 1.00 2.73 9.09
C ALA A 37 0.63 2.70 7.60
N GLY A 38 -0.62 3.07 7.29
CA GLY A 38 -1.15 3.19 5.93
C GLY A 38 -1.57 1.89 5.27
N ASP A 39 -2.22 2.04 4.11
CA ASP A 39 -2.76 0.96 3.28
C ASP A 39 -3.73 0.04 4.03
N VAL A 40 -4.67 0.66 4.75
CA VAL A 40 -5.78 -0.01 5.43
C VAL A 40 -6.77 -0.58 4.41
N GLY A 41 -7.10 0.21 3.39
CA GLY A 41 -8.00 -0.15 2.31
C GLY A 41 -8.12 1.00 1.31
N GLU A 42 -8.83 0.77 0.21
CA GLU A 42 -8.97 1.77 -0.86
C GLU A 42 -10.27 2.56 -0.72
N ARG A 43 -11.38 1.87 -0.43
CA ARG A 43 -12.71 2.49 -0.36
C ARG A 43 -12.99 3.07 1.01
N SER A 44 -13.59 4.26 1.06
CA SER A 44 -13.88 4.97 2.31
C SER A 44 -14.70 4.16 3.33
N ASP A 45 -15.66 3.34 2.88
CA ASP A 45 -16.48 2.48 3.75
C ASP A 45 -15.68 1.33 4.36
N GLU A 46 -14.74 0.77 3.59
CA GLU A 46 -13.83 -0.29 4.06
C GLU A 46 -12.79 0.24 5.05
N ILE A 47 -12.23 1.43 4.79
CA ILE A 47 -11.33 2.13 5.72
C ILE A 47 -12.06 2.40 7.04
N ARG A 48 -13.28 2.97 6.98
CA ARG A 48 -14.10 3.22 8.16
C ARG A 48 -14.32 1.96 8.99
N TRP A 49 -14.73 0.87 8.33
CA TRP A 49 -14.98 -0.41 9.00
C TRP A 49 -13.74 -0.92 9.75
N ALA A 50 -12.55 -0.83 9.12
CA ALA A 50 -11.32 -1.30 9.73
C ALA A 50 -10.91 -0.45 10.94
N LEU A 51 -10.94 0.89 10.79
CA LEU A 51 -10.64 1.84 11.85
C LEU A 51 -11.59 1.67 13.05
N GLU A 52 -12.90 1.59 12.80
CA GLU A 52 -13.91 1.39 13.85
C GLU A 52 -13.74 0.04 14.56
N THR A 53 -13.39 -1.02 13.81
CA THR A 53 -13.15 -2.34 14.37
C THR A 53 -11.93 -2.35 15.29
N LEU A 54 -10.84 -1.73 14.87
CA LEU A 54 -9.59 -1.69 15.62
C LEU A 54 -9.66 -0.71 16.79
N ARG A 55 -10.31 0.44 16.62
CA ARG A 55 -10.52 1.40 17.71
C ARG A 55 -11.20 0.76 18.91
N ARG A 56 -12.22 -0.09 18.70
CA ARG A 56 -12.94 -0.77 19.79
C ARG A 56 -12.09 -1.79 20.57
N ARG A 57 -10.86 -2.08 20.12
CA ARG A 57 -10.02 -3.16 20.65
C ARG A 57 -8.71 -2.69 21.26
N PHE A 58 -8.34 -1.43 21.07
CA PHE A 58 -7.13 -0.81 21.61
C PHE A 58 -7.50 0.44 22.40
N ALA A 59 -6.68 0.83 23.37
CA ALA A 59 -6.89 2.05 24.14
C ALA A 59 -6.89 3.28 23.22
N LYS A 60 -5.93 3.31 22.30
CA LYS A 60 -5.78 4.33 21.26
C LYS A 60 -5.33 3.70 19.95
N VAL A 61 -5.75 4.31 18.85
CA VAL A 61 -5.30 3.97 17.50
C VAL A 61 -4.76 5.23 16.85
N ILE A 62 -3.60 5.10 16.21
CA ILE A 62 -2.94 6.12 15.41
C ILE A 62 -2.96 5.64 13.98
N TRP A 63 -3.57 6.41 13.08
CA TRP A 63 -3.58 6.14 11.65
C TRP A 63 -2.71 7.16 10.92
N VAL A 64 -1.97 6.68 9.92
CA VAL A 64 -1.39 7.52 8.88
C VAL A 64 -1.85 7.01 7.52
N PRO A 65 -2.08 7.88 6.52
CA PRO A 65 -2.51 7.44 5.18
C PRO A 65 -1.37 6.73 4.45
N GLY A 66 -1.69 5.65 3.75
CA GLY A 66 -0.88 5.11 2.67
C GLY A 66 -1.29 5.68 1.32
N ASN A 67 -0.73 5.14 0.23
CA ASN A 67 -1.16 5.56 -1.11
C ASN A 67 -2.56 5.04 -1.44
N HIS A 68 -2.94 3.85 -0.94
CA HIS A 68 -4.23 3.24 -1.27
C HIS A 68 -5.41 4.00 -0.68
N GLU A 69 -5.29 4.57 0.52
CA GLU A 69 -6.35 5.41 1.08
C GLU A 69 -6.61 6.66 0.23
N LEU A 70 -5.61 7.15 -0.50
CA LEU A 70 -5.71 8.34 -1.34
C LEU A 70 -6.19 8.02 -2.77
N TRP A 71 -6.39 6.75 -3.10
CA TRP A 71 -7.01 6.35 -4.36
C TRP A 71 -8.51 6.64 -4.35
N THR A 72 -9.01 7.23 -5.43
CA THR A 72 -10.46 7.32 -5.65
C THR A 72 -10.87 6.30 -6.72
N THR A 73 -11.40 5.18 -6.27
CA THR A 73 -11.90 4.12 -7.16
C THR A 73 -13.35 4.38 -7.58
N ALA A 74 -13.76 3.83 -8.73
CA ALA A 74 -15.14 3.98 -9.23
C ALA A 74 -16.22 3.38 -8.30
N LYS A 75 -15.83 2.51 -7.36
CA LYS A 75 -16.73 1.87 -6.39
C LYS A 75 -16.67 2.51 -5.00
N ASP A 76 -15.87 3.55 -4.81
CA ASP A 76 -15.85 4.27 -3.55
C ASP A 76 -17.18 5.04 -3.40
N PRO A 77 -17.94 4.85 -2.30
CA PRO A 77 -19.15 5.65 -2.08
C PRO A 77 -18.86 7.16 -1.95
N VAL A 78 -17.62 7.54 -1.65
CA VAL A 78 -17.16 8.93 -1.55
C VAL A 78 -16.21 9.24 -2.70
N GLN A 79 -16.73 9.97 -3.70
CA GLN A 79 -15.99 10.42 -4.88
C GLN A 79 -15.26 11.75 -4.64
N MET A 80 -14.52 11.83 -3.53
CA MET A 80 -13.58 12.92 -3.26
C MET A 80 -12.18 12.54 -3.73
N HIS A 81 -11.38 13.52 -4.12
CA HIS A 81 -10.05 13.34 -4.69
C HIS A 81 -9.02 14.22 -3.97
N GLY A 82 -7.74 13.84 -4.07
CA GLY A 82 -6.61 14.64 -3.58
C GLY A 82 -6.72 15.08 -2.12
N ALA A 83 -6.39 16.34 -1.86
CA ALA A 83 -6.38 16.90 -0.52
C ALA A 83 -7.76 16.84 0.15
N ALA A 84 -8.85 17.08 -0.60
CA ALA A 84 -10.20 16.99 -0.05
C ALA A 84 -10.56 15.57 0.42
N ARG A 85 -10.08 14.54 -0.30
CA ARG A 85 -10.22 13.15 0.15
C ARG A 85 -9.45 12.90 1.44
N TYR A 86 -8.22 13.38 1.52
CA TYR A 86 -7.42 13.26 2.74
C TYR A 86 -8.11 13.92 3.94
N ASP A 87 -8.60 15.16 3.77
CA ASP A 87 -9.30 15.89 4.82
C ASP A 87 -10.58 15.17 5.29
N TYR A 88 -11.31 14.54 4.36
CA TYR A 88 -12.45 13.69 4.68
C TYR A 88 -12.06 12.48 5.53
N LEU A 89 -10.96 11.79 5.20
CA LEU A 89 -10.47 10.66 5.98
C LEU A 89 -9.98 11.09 7.37
N VAL A 90 -9.35 12.27 7.48
CA VAL A 90 -8.99 12.86 8.77
C VAL A 90 -10.24 13.15 9.61
N SER A 91 -11.28 13.73 9.02
CA SER A 91 -12.56 13.95 9.71
C SER A 91 -13.18 12.64 10.19
N MET A 92 -13.17 11.60 9.36
CA MET A 92 -13.66 10.27 9.73
C MET A 92 -12.89 9.69 10.91
N CYS A 93 -11.56 9.86 10.95
CA CYS A 93 -10.75 9.41 12.09
C CYS A 93 -11.13 10.13 13.38
N ARG A 94 -11.38 11.44 13.33
CA ARG A 94 -11.84 12.21 14.49
C ARG A 94 -13.17 11.70 15.04
N ASP A 95 -14.13 11.40 14.16
CA ASP A 95 -15.43 10.82 14.56
C ASP A 95 -15.28 9.45 15.26
N LEU A 96 -14.18 8.74 14.97
CA LEU A 96 -13.86 7.44 15.55
C LEU A 96 -12.88 7.51 16.73
N ASP A 97 -12.48 8.69 17.22
CA ASP A 97 -11.40 8.85 18.22
C ASP A 97 -10.09 8.13 17.80
N VAL A 98 -9.73 8.25 16.52
CA VAL A 98 -8.47 7.78 15.94
C VAL A 98 -7.58 8.99 15.66
N LEU A 99 -6.32 8.92 16.13
CA LEU A 99 -5.33 9.97 15.95
C LEU A 99 -4.76 9.95 14.53
N THR A 100 -4.45 11.12 14.00
CA THR A 100 -4.02 11.33 12.61
C THR A 100 -2.73 12.17 12.55
N PRO A 101 -2.12 12.32 11.36
CA PRO A 101 -1.02 13.27 11.18
C PRO A 101 -1.40 14.73 11.44
N GLU A 102 -2.68 15.08 11.55
CA GLU A 102 -3.13 16.47 11.76
C GLU A 102 -3.37 16.81 13.24
N ASP A 103 -3.40 15.81 14.11
CA ASP A 103 -3.57 16.01 15.55
C ASP A 103 -2.23 16.31 16.21
N PRO A 104 -2.20 16.95 17.41
CA PRO A 104 -0.96 17.10 18.19
C PRO A 104 -0.25 15.75 18.37
N PHE A 105 1.07 15.76 18.34
CA PHE A 105 1.84 14.52 18.49
C PHE A 105 1.54 13.90 19.87
N PRO A 106 0.97 12.68 19.92
CA PRO A 106 0.66 12.06 21.19
C PRO A 106 1.94 11.55 21.83
N VAL A 107 1.93 11.47 23.16
CA VAL A 107 3.07 11.02 23.96
C VAL A 107 2.76 9.64 24.53
N TRP A 108 3.69 8.71 24.34
CA TRP A 108 3.69 7.40 24.98
C TRP A 108 4.45 7.47 26.31
N GLU A 109 3.74 7.34 27.42
CA GLU A 109 4.28 7.26 28.78
C GLU A 109 4.16 5.83 29.36
N GLY A 110 3.80 4.86 28.52
CA GLY A 110 3.67 3.46 28.91
C GLY A 110 5.03 2.77 29.01
N ALA A 111 5.00 1.47 29.29
CA ALA A 111 6.22 0.68 29.49
C ALA A 111 7.21 0.81 28.31
N GLY A 112 8.49 0.83 28.64
CA GLY A 112 9.60 1.02 27.71
C GLY A 112 9.91 2.49 27.42
N ALA A 113 9.04 3.43 27.79
CA ALA A 113 9.35 4.85 27.71
C ALA A 113 10.48 5.23 28.70
N GLU A 114 10.66 4.47 29.77
CA GLU A 114 11.70 4.72 30.79
C GLU A 114 13.11 4.64 30.20
N GLU A 115 13.33 3.83 29.17
CA GLU A 115 14.59 3.76 28.39
C GLU A 115 14.95 5.11 27.76
N PHE A 116 13.95 5.97 27.53
CA PHE A 116 14.07 7.24 26.83
C PHE A 116 13.70 8.45 27.72
N GLY A 117 13.71 8.29 29.04
CA GLY A 117 13.43 9.39 29.97
C GLY A 117 11.97 9.49 30.44
N GLY A 118 11.17 8.44 30.22
CA GLY A 118 9.82 8.29 30.77
C GLY A 118 8.68 8.69 29.82
N ALA A 119 8.99 9.32 28.69
CA ALA A 119 8.02 9.73 27.69
C ALA A 119 8.63 9.67 26.28
N VAL A 120 7.86 9.20 25.30
CA VAL A 120 8.27 9.15 23.89
C VAL A 120 7.22 9.80 23.02
N THR A 121 7.61 10.82 22.24
CA THR A 121 6.70 11.48 21.29
C THR A 121 6.47 10.58 20.09
N LEU A 122 5.21 10.31 19.75
CA LEU A 122 4.87 9.61 18.52
C LEU A 122 4.55 10.65 17.46
N ALA A 123 5.21 10.59 16.31
CA ALA A 123 5.03 11.53 15.22
C ALA A 123 4.37 10.83 14.02
N PRO A 124 3.02 10.83 13.92
CA PRO A 124 2.30 10.38 12.73
C PRO A 124 2.51 11.40 11.61
N MET A 125 2.94 10.94 10.45
CA MET A 125 3.32 11.78 9.32
C MET A 125 2.59 11.35 8.06
N PHE A 126 2.43 12.32 7.15
CA PHE A 126 1.95 12.09 5.80
C PHE A 126 2.81 12.96 4.89
N VAL A 127 3.81 12.35 4.23
CA VAL A 127 4.77 13.07 3.37
C VAL A 127 4.70 12.68 1.88
N LEU A 128 4.07 11.56 1.53
CA LEU A 128 4.00 11.08 0.13
C LEU A 128 5.41 10.81 -0.46
N TYR A 129 5.59 11.06 -1.76
CA TYR A 129 6.83 10.91 -2.51
C TYR A 129 6.95 11.97 -3.62
N ASP A 130 8.17 12.24 -4.09
CA ASP A 130 8.46 13.28 -5.08
C ASP A 130 9.34 12.81 -6.26
N TYR A 131 9.43 11.50 -6.47
CA TYR A 131 10.18 10.89 -7.57
C TYR A 131 11.69 11.16 -7.55
N THR A 132 12.29 11.54 -6.41
CA THR A 132 13.73 11.74 -6.32
C THR A 132 14.52 10.44 -6.22
N TRP A 133 13.89 9.36 -5.74
CA TRP A 133 14.48 8.02 -5.71
C TRP A 133 14.48 7.35 -7.07
N ARG A 134 15.35 7.88 -7.95
CA ARG A 134 15.42 7.51 -9.36
C ARG A 134 16.31 6.29 -9.59
N PRO A 135 15.94 5.38 -10.51
CA PRO A 135 16.82 4.28 -10.88
C PRO A 135 18.15 4.80 -11.44
N GLU A 136 19.21 4.03 -11.26
CA GLU A 136 20.55 4.37 -11.77
C GLU A 136 20.53 4.66 -13.28
N GLY A 137 21.28 5.67 -13.70
CA GLY A 137 21.34 6.11 -15.10
C GLY A 137 20.20 7.04 -15.53
N THR A 138 19.35 7.49 -14.60
CA THR A 138 18.32 8.52 -14.88
C THR A 138 18.54 9.73 -13.99
N TYR A 139 18.33 10.94 -14.54
CA TYR A 139 18.69 12.19 -13.86
C TYR A 139 17.50 13.13 -13.68
N THR A 140 16.45 12.99 -14.48
CA THR A 140 15.20 13.75 -14.33
C THR A 140 14.01 12.86 -13.99
N LYS A 141 12.95 13.45 -13.42
CA LYS A 141 11.67 12.76 -13.19
C LYS A 141 11.10 12.19 -14.49
N ALA A 142 11.17 12.96 -15.58
CA ALA A 142 10.63 12.55 -16.87
C ALA A 142 11.36 11.33 -17.45
N GLU A 143 12.70 11.35 -17.42
CA GLU A 143 13.53 10.21 -17.84
C GLU A 143 13.24 8.96 -17.00
N ALA A 144 13.20 9.11 -15.68
CA ALA A 144 12.96 7.99 -14.78
C ALA A 144 11.59 7.35 -15.00
N LEU A 145 10.54 8.18 -15.17
CA LEU A 145 9.20 7.69 -15.51
C LEU A 145 9.15 7.04 -16.89
N ALA A 146 9.91 7.54 -17.87
CA ALA A 146 10.00 6.91 -19.19
C ALA A 146 10.61 5.50 -19.09
N VAL A 147 11.73 5.34 -18.38
CA VAL A 147 12.36 4.03 -18.13
C VAL A 147 11.42 3.09 -17.39
N ALA A 148 10.71 3.58 -16.37
CA ALA A 148 9.75 2.79 -15.62
C ALA A 148 8.58 2.30 -16.52
N ARG A 149 8.07 3.16 -17.40
CA ARG A 149 7.03 2.82 -18.40
C ARG A 149 7.53 1.80 -19.42
N GLU A 150 8.72 1.98 -19.99
CA GLU A 150 9.34 1.03 -20.92
C GLU A 150 9.49 -0.36 -20.29
N ARG A 151 9.78 -0.42 -18.99
CA ARG A 151 9.92 -1.66 -18.23
C ARG A 151 8.61 -2.22 -17.69
N ASN A 152 7.48 -1.54 -17.92
CA ASN A 152 6.14 -1.88 -17.39
C ASN A 152 6.07 -1.90 -15.85
N VAL A 153 6.84 -1.02 -15.20
CA VAL A 153 6.86 -0.83 -13.74
C VAL A 153 6.26 0.55 -13.46
N VAL A 154 4.94 0.64 -13.35
CA VAL A 154 4.24 1.91 -13.11
C VAL A 154 3.27 1.72 -11.95
N ALA A 155 3.38 2.57 -10.93
CA ALA A 155 2.45 2.54 -9.81
C ALA A 155 1.04 2.96 -10.26
N THR A 156 0.03 2.29 -9.70
CA THR A 156 -1.38 2.60 -9.95
C THR A 156 -1.77 4.02 -9.50
N ASP A 157 -1.00 4.59 -8.56
CA ASP A 157 -1.09 5.99 -8.12
C ASP A 157 -1.12 6.97 -9.29
N GLU A 158 -0.41 6.68 -10.39
CA GLU A 158 -0.38 7.54 -11.59
C GLU A 158 -1.77 7.75 -12.20
N PHE A 159 -2.73 6.87 -11.89
CA PHE A 159 -4.08 6.87 -12.42
C PHE A 159 -5.16 7.11 -11.36
N LEU A 160 -4.92 6.73 -10.10
CA LEU A 160 -5.94 6.76 -9.04
C LEU A 160 -5.68 7.79 -7.94
N LEU A 161 -4.44 8.24 -7.76
CA LEU A 161 -4.06 9.21 -6.73
C LEU A 161 -4.01 10.61 -7.33
N SER A 162 -5.15 11.29 -7.40
CA SER A 162 -5.19 12.72 -7.78
C SER A 162 -4.42 13.54 -6.75
N SER A 163 -3.65 14.53 -7.20
CA SER A 163 -2.93 15.46 -6.33
C SER A 163 -3.64 16.79 -6.12
N GLU A 164 -4.86 16.97 -6.62
CA GLU A 164 -5.57 18.25 -6.52
C GLU A 164 -5.69 18.73 -5.05
N PRO A 165 -5.55 20.05 -4.79
CA PRO A 165 -5.37 21.15 -5.74
C PRO A 165 -3.91 21.35 -6.19
N TYR A 166 -2.97 20.52 -5.73
CA TYR A 166 -1.57 20.59 -6.14
C TYR A 166 -1.41 20.12 -7.59
N LEU A 167 -0.60 20.87 -8.35
CA LEU A 167 -0.36 20.56 -9.77
C LEU A 167 0.24 19.16 -9.98
N THR A 168 1.03 18.68 -9.03
CA THR A 168 1.68 17.37 -9.08
C THR A 168 1.76 16.73 -7.69
N ARG A 169 1.95 15.39 -7.66
CA ARG A 169 2.19 14.63 -6.41
C ARG A 169 3.45 15.07 -5.68
N ASP A 170 4.51 15.41 -6.41
CA ASP A 170 5.75 16.00 -5.87
C ASP A 170 5.51 17.36 -5.22
N ALA A 171 4.70 18.24 -5.82
CA ALA A 171 4.35 19.51 -5.19
C ALA A 171 3.55 19.30 -3.88
N TRP A 172 2.65 18.32 -3.85
CA TRP A 172 1.93 17.94 -2.63
C TRP A 172 2.89 17.37 -1.57
N CYS A 173 3.77 16.45 -1.98
CA CYS A 173 4.83 15.90 -1.12
C CYS A 173 5.67 17.01 -0.48
N HIS A 174 6.15 17.98 -1.26
CA HIS A 174 6.96 19.08 -0.75
C HIS A 174 6.20 19.95 0.27
N ALA A 175 4.93 20.26 0.00
CA ALA A 175 4.08 20.99 0.95
C ALA A 175 3.90 20.21 2.27
N ARG A 176 3.73 18.89 2.17
CA ARG A 176 3.60 18.00 3.32
C ARG A 176 4.90 17.86 4.11
N VAL A 177 6.05 17.72 3.43
CA VAL A 177 7.38 17.71 4.05
C VAL A 177 7.60 19.00 4.84
N GLN A 178 7.34 20.17 4.25
CA GLN A 178 7.46 21.46 4.95
C GLN A 178 6.52 21.57 6.15
N TYR A 179 5.28 21.10 6.01
CA TYR A 179 4.31 21.07 7.11
C TYR A 179 4.82 20.21 8.27
N THR A 180 5.22 18.97 8.00
CA THR A 180 5.71 18.04 9.02
C THR A 180 7.03 18.50 9.64
N GLN A 181 7.95 19.02 8.83
CA GLN A 181 9.24 19.56 9.30
C GLN A 181 9.04 20.67 10.32
N ARG A 182 8.16 21.66 10.05
CA ARG A 182 7.86 22.73 11.01
C ARG A 182 7.36 22.21 12.36
N ARG A 183 6.63 21.09 12.36
CA ARG A 183 6.11 20.47 13.59
C ARG A 183 7.19 19.70 14.35
N LEU A 184 8.10 19.04 13.64
CA LEU A 184 9.25 18.37 14.24
C LEU A 184 10.26 19.38 14.79
N ASP A 185 10.55 20.45 14.05
CA ASP A 185 11.43 21.55 14.48
C ASP A 185 10.87 22.33 15.70
N ALA A 186 9.58 22.21 15.99
CA ALA A 186 8.94 22.82 17.16
C ALA A 186 9.04 21.97 18.45
N LEU A 187 9.57 20.74 18.37
CA LEU A 187 9.81 19.92 19.55
C LEU A 187 11.08 20.38 20.29
N ASP A 188 11.09 20.18 21.62
CA ASP A 188 12.28 20.46 22.42
C ASP A 188 13.46 19.59 21.97
N ALA A 189 14.65 20.18 21.97
CA ALA A 189 15.87 19.47 21.56
C ALA A 189 16.08 18.20 22.41
N GLY A 190 16.34 17.08 21.74
CA GLY A 190 16.54 15.78 22.39
C GLY A 190 15.26 15.03 22.74
N THR A 191 14.07 15.56 22.42
CA THR A 191 12.80 14.83 22.58
C THR A 191 12.86 13.49 21.84
N PRO A 192 12.73 12.34 22.51
CA PRO A 192 12.74 11.03 21.85
C PRO A 192 11.48 10.86 21.01
N ILE A 193 11.66 10.41 19.76
CA ILE A 193 10.59 10.35 18.75
C ILE A 193 10.47 8.95 18.17
N VAL A 194 9.24 8.44 18.07
CA VAL A 194 8.89 7.38 17.11
C VAL A 194 8.30 8.03 15.88
N MET A 195 9.00 7.96 14.75
CA MET A 195 8.47 8.42 13.46
C MET A 195 7.55 7.37 12.86
N ILE A 196 6.38 7.79 12.38
CA ILE A 196 5.38 6.91 11.80
C ILE A 196 4.98 7.48 10.44
N ASN A 197 5.31 6.78 9.36
CA ASN A 197 4.96 7.19 8.01
C ASN A 197 4.76 5.95 7.14
N HIS A 198 3.82 5.98 6.19
CA HIS A 198 3.62 4.82 5.34
C HIS A 198 4.86 4.50 4.48
N PHE A 199 5.44 5.52 3.86
CA PHE A 199 6.66 5.40 3.08
C PHE A 199 7.90 5.37 3.99
N PRO A 200 8.95 4.61 3.65
CA PRO A 200 10.23 4.75 4.35
C PRO A 200 10.77 6.18 4.25
N THR A 201 11.42 6.66 5.31
CA THR A 201 12.06 8.00 5.37
C THR A 201 13.50 8.00 4.81
N VAL A 202 14.05 6.82 4.53
CA VAL A 202 15.37 6.64 3.92
C VAL A 202 15.25 5.70 2.73
N ARG A 203 16.21 5.78 1.79
CA ARG A 203 16.12 5.07 0.51
C ARG A 203 16.55 3.61 0.59
N GLU A 204 17.43 3.27 1.51
CA GLU A 204 18.06 1.95 1.71
C GLU A 204 17.05 0.80 1.68
N PRO A 205 15.86 0.92 2.30
CA PRO A 205 14.83 -0.09 2.23
C PRO A 205 14.45 -0.53 0.81
N THR A 206 14.48 0.37 -0.17
CA THR A 206 14.07 0.08 -1.55
C THR A 206 15.08 -0.78 -2.32
N ARG A 207 16.33 -0.91 -1.83
CA ARG A 207 17.40 -1.64 -2.54
C ARG A 207 17.13 -3.14 -2.70
N ILE A 208 16.19 -3.67 -1.91
CA ILE A 208 15.76 -5.06 -1.98
C ILE A 208 14.55 -5.29 -2.91
N LEU A 209 13.94 -4.22 -3.44
CA LEU A 209 12.85 -4.35 -4.40
C LEU A 209 13.30 -5.16 -5.61
N PHE A 210 12.39 -6.02 -6.09
CA PHE A 210 12.69 -6.88 -7.23
C PHE A 210 12.87 -6.07 -8.51
N TYR A 211 12.11 -4.98 -8.67
CA TYR A 211 12.21 -4.00 -9.75
C TYR A 211 12.56 -2.63 -9.16
N PRO A 212 13.81 -2.15 -9.35
CA PRO A 212 14.28 -0.92 -8.71
C PRO A 212 13.55 0.34 -9.20
N GLU A 213 12.94 0.31 -10.39
CA GLU A 213 12.20 1.44 -10.96
C GLU A 213 11.00 1.84 -10.08
N PHE A 214 10.44 0.89 -9.33
CA PHE A 214 9.32 1.16 -8.42
C PHE A 214 9.71 2.11 -7.27
N SER A 215 11.02 2.25 -6.97
CA SER A 215 11.49 3.17 -5.92
C SER A 215 11.08 4.63 -6.14
N LEU A 216 10.70 5.01 -7.38
CA LEU A 216 10.16 6.33 -7.71
C LEU A 216 8.93 6.73 -6.89
N TRP A 217 8.13 5.76 -6.46
CA TRP A 217 6.90 5.98 -5.70
C TRP A 217 7.03 5.62 -4.21
N CYS A 218 8.27 5.48 -3.71
CA CYS A 218 8.51 4.94 -2.36
C CYS A 218 8.97 5.97 -1.33
N GLY A 219 9.18 7.24 -1.69
CA GLY A 219 9.62 8.27 -0.74
C GLY A 219 10.24 9.50 -1.41
N THR A 220 10.98 10.27 -0.63
CA THR A 220 11.65 11.52 -1.03
C THR A 220 13.01 11.62 -0.36
N ASP A 221 13.98 12.25 -1.01
CA ASP A 221 15.30 12.53 -0.40
C ASP A 221 15.23 13.63 0.67
N LEU A 222 14.13 14.39 0.75
CA LEU A 222 13.97 15.49 1.71
C LEU A 222 13.86 15.04 3.18
N THR A 223 13.66 13.74 3.42
CA THR A 223 13.54 13.14 4.76
C THR A 223 14.75 12.27 5.14
N ALA A 224 15.77 12.20 4.27
CA ALA A 224 16.86 11.24 4.37
C ALA A 224 17.72 11.35 5.63
N ASP A 225 17.76 12.52 6.28
CA ASP A 225 18.50 12.75 7.53
C ASP A 225 17.58 12.82 8.75
N TRP A 226 16.24 12.73 8.61
CA TRP A 226 15.31 12.98 9.71
C TRP A 226 15.51 12.03 10.90
N HIS A 227 15.90 10.78 10.65
CA HIS A 227 16.16 9.82 11.73
C HIS A 227 17.39 10.17 12.59
N THR A 228 18.33 10.96 12.07
CA THR A 228 19.52 11.41 12.83
C THR A 228 19.44 12.87 13.25
N ARG A 229 18.79 13.71 12.45
CA ARG A 229 18.55 15.13 12.74
C ARG A 229 17.64 15.31 13.95
N TYR A 230 16.60 14.48 14.05
CA TYR A 230 15.73 14.41 15.22
C TYR A 230 16.14 13.19 16.07
N ASN A 231 15.87 13.21 17.37
CA ASN A 231 16.21 12.10 18.27
C ASN A 231 15.24 10.92 18.08
N VAL A 232 15.31 10.26 16.92
CA VAL A 232 14.41 9.16 16.56
C VAL A 232 14.90 7.86 17.16
N VAL A 233 14.05 7.22 17.96
CA VAL A 233 14.34 5.93 18.61
C VAL A 233 13.84 4.75 17.78
N CYS A 234 12.80 4.99 16.95
CA CYS A 234 12.27 4.02 16.01
C CYS A 234 11.55 4.71 14.85
N SER A 235 11.71 4.21 13.62
CA SER A 235 10.94 4.63 12.45
C SER A 235 10.06 3.49 11.94
N VAL A 236 8.74 3.68 12.00
CA VAL A 236 7.72 2.70 11.62
C VAL A 236 7.17 3.03 10.25
N TYR A 237 7.19 2.05 9.33
CA TYR A 237 6.71 2.22 7.97
C TYR A 237 6.15 0.92 7.35
N GLY A 238 5.55 1.04 6.17
CA GLY A 238 4.95 -0.05 5.40
C GLY A 238 5.34 0.00 3.92
N HIS A 239 4.34 -0.05 3.04
CA HIS A 239 4.40 0.21 1.60
C HIS A 239 5.14 -0.85 0.77
N LEU A 240 6.32 -1.28 1.21
CA LEU A 240 7.20 -2.17 0.44
C LEU A 240 6.74 -3.63 0.46
N HIS A 241 5.86 -3.99 1.40
CA HIS A 241 5.38 -5.36 1.61
C HIS A 241 6.53 -6.34 1.94
N VAL A 242 7.57 -5.83 2.62
CA VAL A 242 8.73 -6.61 3.06
C VAL A 242 8.96 -6.42 4.57
N PRO A 243 8.21 -7.14 5.41
CA PRO A 243 8.26 -6.94 6.85
C PRO A 243 9.58 -7.41 7.45
N ARG A 244 10.27 -6.45 8.06
CA ARG A 244 11.62 -6.60 8.61
C ARG A 244 11.90 -5.58 9.70
N THR A 245 12.96 -5.85 10.45
CA THR A 245 13.63 -4.89 11.32
C THR A 245 15.02 -4.62 10.75
N THR A 246 15.34 -3.36 10.50
CA THR A 246 16.65 -2.92 10.01
C THR A 246 17.18 -1.78 10.87
N TYR A 247 18.48 -1.48 10.77
CA TYR A 247 19.09 -0.38 11.48
C TYR A 247 19.86 0.50 10.50
N TYR A 248 19.64 1.81 10.57
CA TYR A 248 20.35 2.82 9.79
C TYR A 248 20.86 3.88 10.76
N ASP A 249 22.17 4.11 10.76
CA ASP A 249 22.83 5.06 11.67
C ASP A 249 22.50 4.81 13.16
N GLY A 250 22.33 3.53 13.52
CA GLY A 250 21.95 3.10 14.87
C GLY A 250 20.46 3.18 15.18
N VAL A 251 19.64 3.82 14.34
CA VAL A 251 18.19 3.94 14.52
C VAL A 251 17.48 2.71 13.99
N ARG A 252 16.53 2.18 14.77
CA ARG A 252 15.70 1.03 14.40
C ARG A 252 14.60 1.42 13.42
N PHE A 253 14.47 0.66 12.34
CA PHE A 253 13.44 0.81 11.33
C PHE A 253 12.59 -0.46 11.26
N GLU A 254 11.29 -0.29 11.39
CA GLU A 254 10.32 -1.39 11.41
C GLU A 254 9.41 -1.28 10.18
N GLU A 255 9.58 -2.23 9.26
CA GLU A 255 8.60 -2.48 8.21
C GLU A 255 7.55 -3.45 8.77
N VAL A 256 6.31 -2.99 8.84
CA VAL A 256 5.21 -3.64 9.57
C VAL A 256 4.06 -4.12 8.67
N SER A 257 4.35 -4.35 7.40
CA SER A 257 3.34 -4.74 6.40
C SER A 257 2.80 -6.16 6.58
N LEU A 258 1.48 -6.27 6.46
CA LEU A 258 0.82 -7.56 6.19
C LEU A 258 0.91 -7.88 4.68
N GLY A 259 0.54 -6.93 3.83
CA GLY A 259 0.49 -7.10 2.39
C GLY A 259 -0.70 -7.94 1.90
N TYR A 260 -0.69 -8.32 0.63
CA TYR A 260 -1.80 -9.01 -0.01
C TYR A 260 -1.88 -10.49 0.39
N PRO A 261 -3.09 -11.10 0.34
CA PRO A 261 -3.29 -12.53 0.62
C PRO A 261 -2.30 -13.47 -0.06
N ARG A 262 -1.97 -13.22 -1.34
CA ARG A 262 -1.06 -14.08 -2.10
C ARG A 262 0.39 -14.01 -1.60
N GLU A 263 0.77 -12.90 -0.99
CA GLU A 263 2.14 -12.64 -0.55
C GLU A 263 2.39 -13.34 0.78
N TRP A 264 1.57 -13.05 1.79
CA TRP A 264 1.71 -13.69 3.10
C TRP A 264 1.37 -15.19 3.04
N LYS A 265 0.49 -15.67 2.13
CA LYS A 265 0.34 -17.12 1.89
C LYS A 265 1.63 -17.79 1.41
N ARG A 266 2.51 -17.05 0.72
CA ARG A 266 3.78 -17.57 0.20
C ARG A 266 4.92 -17.48 1.21
N ARG A 267 5.04 -16.35 1.94
CA ARG A 267 6.11 -16.14 2.93
C ARG A 267 5.76 -16.63 4.34
N GLY A 268 4.49 -16.94 4.59
CA GLY A 268 3.91 -17.16 5.91
C GLY A 268 3.21 -15.90 6.42
N LEU A 269 2.07 -16.07 7.09
CA LEU A 269 1.46 -14.98 7.87
C LEU A 269 2.44 -14.63 9.01
N PRO A 270 2.72 -13.34 9.26
CA PRO A 270 3.55 -12.97 10.40
C PRO A 270 2.95 -13.49 11.70
N ASP A 271 3.79 -14.09 12.55
CA ASP A 271 3.44 -14.56 13.88
C ASP A 271 4.57 -14.16 14.85
N PRO A 272 4.35 -13.17 15.74
CA PRO A 272 3.11 -12.41 15.91
C PRO A 272 2.78 -11.50 14.71
N LEU A 273 1.48 -11.27 14.47
CA LEU A 273 1.01 -10.39 13.39
C LEU A 273 1.40 -8.93 13.62
N LEU A 274 1.23 -8.44 14.85
CA LEU A 274 1.54 -7.08 15.23
C LEU A 274 3.03 -6.96 15.60
N ARG A 275 3.70 -5.94 15.07
CA ARG A 275 5.06 -5.60 15.48
C ARG A 275 5.01 -4.81 16.79
N GLN A 276 5.78 -5.22 17.78
CA GLN A 276 5.98 -4.41 18.98
C GLN A 276 6.96 -3.27 18.67
N ILE A 277 6.58 -2.03 19.00
CA ILE A 277 7.41 -0.84 18.84
C ILE A 277 8.00 -0.41 20.18
N LEU A 278 7.16 -0.28 21.20
CA LEU A 278 7.55 -0.03 22.59
C LEU A 278 6.82 -1.00 23.54
N PRO A 279 7.46 -1.53 24.59
CA PRO A 279 8.90 -1.43 24.87
C PRO A 279 9.77 -1.97 23.74
N THR A 280 11.03 -1.52 23.65
CA THR A 280 11.96 -1.97 22.61
C THR A 280 12.01 -3.50 22.60
N PRO A 281 11.64 -4.16 21.47
CA PRO A 281 11.64 -5.61 21.40
C PRO A 281 13.07 -6.16 21.40
N THR A 282 13.29 -7.27 22.10
CA THR A 282 14.53 -8.03 22.02
C THR A 282 14.36 -9.19 21.05
N TYR A 283 15.20 -9.26 20.02
CA TYR A 283 15.17 -10.36 19.05
C TYR A 283 16.24 -11.40 19.36
N GLY A 284 15.81 -12.64 19.61
CA GLY A 284 16.69 -13.78 19.85
C GLY A 284 17.44 -14.25 18.59
N PRO A 285 18.54 -15.02 18.74
CA PRO A 285 19.23 -15.62 17.61
C PRO A 285 18.28 -16.46 16.74
N GLY A 286 18.17 -16.11 15.45
CA GLY A 286 17.35 -16.84 14.47
C GLY A 286 15.90 -16.36 14.33
N GLU A 287 15.44 -15.39 15.13
CA GLU A 287 14.10 -14.80 14.98
C GLU A 287 13.99 -13.91 13.73
N LEU A 288 15.07 -13.20 13.39
CA LEU A 288 15.20 -12.44 12.16
C LEU A 288 16.04 -13.21 11.13
N ASN A 289 15.61 -13.16 9.87
CA ASN A 289 16.44 -13.70 8.79
C ASN A 289 17.65 -12.80 8.48
N GLN A 290 18.52 -13.25 7.57
CA GLN A 290 19.76 -12.55 7.16
C GLN A 290 19.57 -11.12 6.59
N TRP A 291 18.33 -10.69 6.33
CA TRP A 291 17.97 -9.34 5.88
C TRP A 291 17.10 -8.59 6.90
N GLY A 292 17.05 -9.09 8.14
CA GLY A 292 16.19 -8.56 9.21
C GLY A 292 14.72 -8.96 9.09
N GLY A 293 14.36 -9.82 8.13
CA GLY A 293 12.95 -10.14 7.83
C GLY A 293 12.30 -11.09 8.84
N HIS A 294 11.04 -10.82 9.16
CA HIS A 294 10.18 -11.61 10.06
C HIS A 294 9.50 -12.80 9.34
N PHE A 295 10.21 -13.40 8.39
CA PHE A 295 9.70 -14.49 7.57
C PHE A 295 10.82 -15.41 7.10
N LYS A 296 10.47 -16.65 6.77
CA LYS A 296 11.44 -17.65 6.30
C LYS A 296 11.88 -17.38 4.86
N VAL A 297 13.19 -17.32 4.65
CA VAL A 297 13.79 -17.16 3.32
C VAL A 297 13.77 -18.49 2.58
N THR A 298 12.97 -18.60 1.51
CA THR A 298 12.99 -19.79 0.65
C THR A 298 14.13 -19.74 -0.39
N PRO A 299 14.63 -20.89 -0.90
CA PRO A 299 15.75 -20.92 -1.86
C PRO A 299 15.53 -20.11 -3.15
N ARG A 300 14.27 -19.92 -3.57
CA ARG A 300 13.91 -19.08 -4.73
C ARG A 300 14.30 -17.61 -4.52
N TRP A 301 14.30 -17.13 -3.29
CA TRP A 301 14.70 -15.77 -2.92
C TRP A 301 16.23 -15.58 -2.91
N ARG A 302 17.00 -16.67 -2.94
CA ARG A 302 18.48 -16.63 -3.03
C ARG A 302 18.98 -16.61 -4.48
N ARG A 303 18.09 -16.73 -5.47
CA ARG A 303 18.49 -16.75 -6.89
C ARG A 303 18.79 -15.33 -7.40
N PRO A 304 19.79 -15.14 -8.29
CA PRO A 304 20.11 -13.84 -8.87
C PRO A 304 18.91 -13.20 -9.56
N ARG A 305 18.80 -11.88 -9.42
CA ARG A 305 17.75 -11.04 -9.99
C ARG A 305 17.74 -11.22 -11.52
N ARG A 306 16.65 -11.70 -12.09
CA ARG A 306 16.45 -11.77 -13.55
C ARG A 306 15.50 -10.65 -13.96
N SER A 307 15.87 -9.90 -15.00
CA SER A 307 14.98 -8.93 -15.64
C SER A 307 13.73 -9.66 -16.17
N CYS A 308 12.57 -9.36 -15.61
CA CYS A 308 11.30 -9.79 -16.17
C CYS A 308 10.68 -8.59 -16.88
N VAL A 309 10.81 -8.55 -18.20
CA VAL A 309 10.11 -7.59 -19.06
C VAL A 309 8.65 -8.04 -19.18
N GLY A 310 7.69 -7.13 -18.98
CA GLY A 310 6.31 -7.29 -19.46
C GLY A 310 5.26 -7.92 -18.53
N ARG A 311 5.27 -7.64 -17.20
CA ARG A 311 4.16 -8.05 -16.31
C ARG A 311 3.69 -6.89 -15.44
N ARG A 312 2.37 -6.78 -15.20
CA ARG A 312 1.81 -5.92 -14.14
C ARG A 312 2.31 -6.43 -12.79
N ILE A 313 2.69 -5.51 -11.91
CA ILE A 313 3.34 -5.83 -10.64
C ILE A 313 2.71 -5.04 -9.49
N ASN A 314 2.64 -5.67 -8.31
CA ASN A 314 2.28 -4.99 -7.07
C ASN A 314 3.53 -4.40 -6.38
N ALA A 315 3.36 -3.68 -5.26
CA ALA A 315 4.44 -3.01 -4.53
C ALA A 315 5.59 -3.96 -4.08
N ALA A 316 5.29 -5.24 -3.85
CA ALA A 316 6.30 -6.27 -3.58
C ALA A 316 7.00 -6.85 -4.83
N GLY A 317 6.65 -6.40 -6.04
CA GLY A 317 7.24 -6.84 -7.31
C GLY A 317 6.75 -8.20 -7.80
N TRP A 318 5.52 -8.64 -7.48
CA TRP A 318 4.97 -9.90 -7.98
C TRP A 318 4.24 -9.75 -9.32
N PRO A 319 4.45 -10.66 -10.29
CA PRO A 319 3.60 -10.78 -11.46
C PRO A 319 2.11 -10.95 -11.13
N GLU A 320 1.25 -10.07 -11.62
CA GLU A 320 -0.18 -10.38 -11.78
C GLU A 320 -0.39 -11.37 -12.94
N PRO A 321 -1.24 -12.41 -12.79
CA PRO A 321 -1.72 -13.14 -13.96
C PRO A 321 -2.64 -12.23 -14.79
N ALA A 322 -2.55 -12.33 -16.11
CA ALA A 322 -3.50 -11.69 -17.01
C ALA A 322 -4.94 -12.10 -16.63
N VAL A 323 -5.84 -11.12 -16.52
CA VAL A 323 -7.27 -11.38 -16.36
C VAL A 323 -7.73 -12.09 -17.63
N GLY A 324 -7.88 -13.41 -17.57
CA GLY A 324 -8.37 -14.22 -18.67
C GLY A 324 -9.84 -13.91 -18.91
N ALA A 325 -10.12 -13.21 -20.01
CA ALA A 325 -11.40 -13.27 -20.69
C ALA A 325 -11.77 -14.75 -20.91
N SER A 326 -13.01 -15.11 -20.60
CA SER A 326 -13.56 -16.42 -20.90
C SER A 326 -13.49 -16.67 -22.42
N ALA A 327 -12.54 -17.50 -22.85
CA ALA A 327 -12.54 -18.07 -24.19
C ALA A 327 -13.02 -19.51 -24.08
N VAL A 328 -14.22 -19.73 -24.62
CA VAL A 328 -14.83 -21.02 -24.87
C VAL A 328 -13.86 -21.87 -25.71
N SER A 329 -13.49 -23.05 -25.20
CA SER A 329 -12.68 -24.02 -25.93
C SER A 329 -13.56 -24.76 -26.94
N LEU A 330 -13.36 -24.45 -28.22
CA LEU A 330 -13.80 -25.28 -29.35
C LEU A 330 -12.85 -26.48 -29.51
N GLY A 331 -13.43 -27.62 -29.89
CA GLY A 331 -12.88 -28.96 -29.77
C GLY A 331 -11.62 -29.27 -30.57
N ALA A 332 -10.90 -30.29 -30.09
CA ALA A 332 -10.03 -31.12 -30.89
C ALA A 332 -10.55 -32.56 -30.84
N LEU A 333 -10.77 -33.09 -32.05
CA LEU A 333 -11.33 -34.39 -32.38
C LEU A 333 -10.43 -35.54 -31.91
N GLY A 334 -11.03 -36.51 -31.24
CA GLY A 334 -10.50 -37.86 -31.07
C GLY A 334 -11.25 -38.80 -32.03
N ASP A 335 -10.46 -39.52 -32.82
CA ASP A 335 -10.88 -40.55 -33.78
C ASP A 335 -11.08 -41.89 -33.07
N SER A 336 -12.26 -42.52 -33.24
CA SER A 336 -12.42 -43.95 -33.57
C SER A 336 -13.84 -44.45 -33.31
N THR A 337 -14.48 -44.91 -34.40
CA THR A 337 -15.39 -46.07 -34.51
C THR A 337 -16.63 -46.15 -33.60
N ASP A 338 -17.83 -45.97 -34.15
CA ASP A 338 -18.67 -47.07 -34.66
C ASP A 338 -20.09 -46.59 -35.10
N ARG A 339 -20.49 -47.07 -36.29
CA ARG A 339 -21.82 -47.43 -36.82
C ARG A 339 -23.09 -46.60 -36.45
N VAL A 340 -23.68 -46.07 -37.53
CA VAL A 340 -25.09 -45.68 -37.83
C VAL A 340 -26.04 -46.89 -37.53
N PRO A 341 -27.35 -46.76 -37.17
CA PRO A 341 -28.29 -45.88 -37.89
C PRO A 341 -29.56 -45.31 -37.18
N GLU A 342 -30.22 -44.44 -37.96
CA GLU A 342 -31.68 -44.29 -38.16
C GLU A 342 -32.53 -43.20 -37.45
N MET A 343 -33.24 -42.49 -38.33
CA MET A 343 -34.63 -41.98 -38.29
C MET A 343 -35.04 -40.84 -37.33
N GLY A 344 -35.70 -39.83 -37.91
CA GLY A 344 -36.66 -39.01 -37.16
C GLY A 344 -36.95 -37.61 -37.70
N ILE A 345 -37.66 -37.52 -38.83
CA ILE A 345 -38.32 -36.31 -39.32
C ILE A 345 -39.47 -35.89 -38.38
N ARG A 346 -39.61 -34.59 -38.09
CA ARG A 346 -40.85 -33.79 -37.89
C ARG A 346 -40.43 -32.35 -37.50
N SER A 347 -40.54 -31.33 -38.37
CA SER A 347 -41.73 -30.50 -38.67
C SER A 347 -42.49 -30.05 -37.42
N ALA A 348 -42.97 -28.82 -37.23
CA ALA A 348 -42.89 -27.50 -37.86
C ALA A 348 -43.79 -26.62 -36.97
N THR A 349 -43.62 -25.28 -37.02
CA THR A 349 -44.66 -24.25 -36.76
C THR A 349 -45.28 -24.20 -35.35
N SER A 350 -45.62 -23.08 -34.71
CA SER A 350 -45.81 -21.64 -35.00
C SER A 350 -46.13 -21.04 -33.61
N TRP A 351 -45.86 -19.78 -33.29
CA TRP A 351 -46.80 -18.64 -33.35
C TRP A 351 -46.00 -17.43 -32.79
N HIS A 352 -45.68 -16.41 -33.58
CA HIS A 352 -46.40 -15.12 -33.67
C HIS A 352 -46.75 -14.53 -32.28
N ASN A 353 -46.16 -13.40 -31.87
CA ASN A 353 -46.55 -12.06 -32.33
C ASN A 353 -45.68 -10.95 -31.67
N SER A 354 -45.78 -9.76 -32.26
CA SER A 354 -45.28 -8.43 -31.86
C SER A 354 -43.95 -7.95 -32.46
N ASP A 355 -44.15 -6.91 -33.26
CA ASP A 355 -43.28 -6.20 -34.18
C ASP A 355 -42.07 -5.49 -33.54
N ALA A 356 -41.04 -5.36 -34.38
CA ALA A 356 -40.02 -4.32 -34.33
C ALA A 356 -40.67 -2.91 -34.30
N VAL A 357 -40.06 -1.88 -33.74
CA VAL A 357 -38.97 -1.10 -34.33
C VAL A 357 -38.43 -0.16 -33.25
N ASP A 358 -37.14 -0.27 -32.93
CA ASP A 358 -36.18 0.85 -32.87
C ASP A 358 -34.85 0.36 -32.29
N GLY A 359 -33.92 0.03 -33.19
CA GLY A 359 -32.56 -0.32 -32.84
C GLY A 359 -31.71 0.93 -32.72
N HIS A 360 -31.19 1.22 -31.52
CA HIS A 360 -30.04 2.10 -31.30
C HIS A 360 -29.36 1.77 -29.97
N VAL A 361 -28.58 0.69 -29.91
CA VAL A 361 -27.57 0.46 -28.86
C VAL A 361 -26.33 -0.13 -29.54
N MET A 362 -25.15 0.35 -29.11
CA MET A 362 -23.80 0.05 -29.62
C MET A 362 -23.36 0.80 -30.88
N LYS A 363 -23.01 2.08 -30.70
CA LYS A 363 -21.88 2.75 -31.37
C LYS A 363 -21.50 3.99 -30.58
N ARG A 364 -20.45 3.90 -29.75
CA ARG A 364 -19.52 4.99 -29.34
C ARG A 364 -18.57 4.48 -28.26
N ALA A 365 -17.63 3.64 -28.68
CA ALA A 365 -16.39 3.36 -27.97
C ALA A 365 -15.38 2.90 -29.04
N ASN A 366 -14.93 3.85 -29.86
CA ASN A 366 -13.73 3.79 -30.71
C ASN A 366 -13.73 5.03 -31.62
N SER A 367 -13.44 6.21 -31.05
CA SER A 367 -13.13 7.42 -31.81
C SER A 367 -12.43 8.48 -30.94
N TRP A 368 -11.34 8.10 -30.27
CA TRP A 368 -10.43 9.08 -29.65
C TRP A 368 -8.94 8.72 -29.79
N MET A 369 -8.61 7.82 -30.73
CA MET A 369 -7.23 7.46 -31.11
C MET A 369 -6.89 7.80 -32.56
N ALA A 370 -7.84 8.33 -33.34
CA ALA A 370 -7.61 8.73 -34.74
C ALA A 370 -7.50 10.26 -34.93
N GLN A 371 -7.71 11.08 -33.89
CA GLN A 371 -7.62 12.55 -33.97
C GLN A 371 -6.34 13.14 -33.35
N VAL A 372 -5.52 12.34 -32.67
CA VAL A 372 -4.24 12.82 -32.10
C VAL A 372 -3.05 12.54 -33.03
N LEU A 373 -3.20 11.66 -34.02
CA LEU A 373 -2.15 11.33 -35.00
C LEU A 373 -2.17 12.18 -36.29
N SER A 374 -3.09 13.14 -36.44
CA SER A 374 -3.05 14.10 -37.57
C SER A 374 -2.60 15.51 -37.18
N LEU A 375 -2.09 15.71 -35.96
CA LEU A 375 -1.57 17.00 -35.47
C LEU A 375 -0.05 16.99 -35.23
N LEU A 376 0.66 15.93 -35.64
CA LEU A 376 2.13 15.82 -35.57
C LEU A 376 2.79 15.58 -36.95
N SER A 377 2.13 15.97 -38.04
CA SER A 377 2.71 15.98 -39.39
C SER A 377 2.53 17.33 -40.11
N ARG A 378 2.79 18.43 -39.40
CA ARG A 378 3.11 19.74 -39.99
C ARG A 378 4.26 20.39 -39.27
#